data_AF-G7ZA16-F1
#
_entry.id   AF-G7ZA16-F1
#
_cell.length_a   1.000
_cell.length_b   1.000
_cell.length_c   1.000
_cell.angle_alpha   90.00
_cell.angle_beta   90.00
_cell.angle_gamma   90.00
#
_symmetry.space_group_name_H-M   'P 1'
#
loop_
_entity.id
_entity.type
_entity.pdbx_description
1 polymer ?
#
loop_
_entity_poly.entity_id
_entity_poly.type
_entity_poly.pdbx_seq_one_letter_code
_entity_poly.pdbx_strand_id
1 'polypeptide(L)'
;MHPTIPYPLDGITASTLAGLRGASALGITMIAVTDGAVEVWPDRIHHDTLEAVGVLTLAALDEEYARLRFPAEPYSLGWLVDKAMCFDHREQTAIVGSVPPAGFRGGTRPHFSASADRIIEQQGLSGLWRRSGRSGTHCDLRPIDLEAYARALRHADSVRRITALVLLGLYNANMLRAVAKRTLRIGAVDALGILRRTAPDAWSDALMLLSHYPGW
;
A
#
# COMPACT_ATOMS: atom_id res chain seq x y z
N MET A 1 15.87 -10.08 26.37
CA MET A 1 16.08 -9.09 25.29
C MET A 1 15.87 -9.81 23.98
N HIS A 2 14.98 -9.31 23.13
CA HIS A 2 14.89 -9.79 21.76
C HIS A 2 16.10 -9.24 20.98
N PRO A 3 16.68 -10.01 20.04
CA PRO A 3 17.77 -9.50 19.21
C PRO A 3 17.27 -8.32 18.37
N THR A 4 17.98 -7.19 18.48
CA THR A 4 17.73 -5.97 17.71
C THR A 4 18.60 -5.99 16.46
N ILE A 5 18.04 -5.58 15.32
CA ILE A 5 18.76 -5.42 14.06
C ILE A 5 18.95 -3.92 13.80
N PRO A 6 20.19 -3.41 13.79
CA PRO A 6 20.46 -2.02 13.49
C PRO A 6 20.61 -1.78 11.98
N TYR A 7 19.96 -0.72 11.49
CA TYR A 7 20.08 -0.22 10.12
C TYR A 7 20.69 1.19 10.14
N PRO A 8 21.95 1.37 9.70
CA PRO A 8 22.58 2.69 9.61
C PRO A 8 21.77 3.68 8.76
N LEU A 9 21.68 4.94 9.21
CA LEU A 9 20.84 5.95 8.54
C LEU A 9 21.32 6.33 7.13
N ASP A 10 22.62 6.22 6.86
CA ASP A 10 23.25 6.51 5.57
C ASP A 10 22.79 5.57 4.45
N GLY A 11 22.32 4.37 4.80
CA GLY A 11 21.72 3.41 3.86
C GLY A 11 20.23 3.59 3.59
N ILE A 12 19.55 4.53 4.28
CA ILE A 12 18.08 4.65 4.25
C ILE A 12 17.68 5.90 3.47
N THR A 13 16.82 5.73 2.46
CA THR A 13 16.27 6.86 1.70
C THR A 13 15.45 7.79 2.59
N ALA A 14 15.42 9.09 2.28
CA ALA A 14 14.69 10.09 3.06
C ALA A 14 13.20 9.76 3.22
N SER A 15 12.54 9.25 2.17
CA SER A 15 11.13 8.84 2.22
C SER A 15 10.91 7.63 3.13
N THR A 16 11.79 6.63 3.06
CA THR A 16 11.74 5.45 3.94
C THR A 16 11.98 5.84 5.40
N LEU A 17 12.97 6.69 5.66
CA LEU A 17 13.27 7.19 7.00
C LEU A 17 12.10 8.01 7.59
N ALA A 18 11.49 8.86 6.77
CA ALA A 18 10.31 9.61 7.20
C ALA A 18 9.14 8.67 7.54
N GLY A 19 8.96 7.59 6.78
CA GLY A 19 7.95 6.59 7.09
C GLY A 19 8.22 5.83 8.39
N LEU A 20 9.48 5.45 8.62
CA LEU A 20 9.93 4.78 9.87
C LEU A 20 9.76 5.68 11.10
N ARG A 21 10.04 6.98 10.97
CA ARG A 21 9.77 7.98 12.02
C ARG A 21 8.28 8.10 12.30
N GLY A 22 7.45 8.12 11.26
CA GLY A 22 6.00 8.14 11.40
C GLY A 22 5.47 6.89 12.11
N ALA A 23 5.92 5.71 11.71
CA ALA A 23 5.56 4.44 12.35
C ALA A 23 5.98 4.39 13.82
N SER A 24 7.20 4.81 14.15
CA SER A 24 7.68 4.91 15.53
C SER A 24 6.82 5.88 16.36
N ALA A 25 6.45 7.04 15.80
CA ALA A 25 5.57 8.02 16.46
C ALA A 25 4.12 7.53 16.67
N LEU A 26 3.64 6.58 15.86
CA LEU A 26 2.35 5.90 16.05
C LEU A 26 2.39 4.85 17.17
N GLY A 27 3.56 4.62 17.78
CA GLY A 27 3.72 3.59 18.81
C GLY A 27 3.82 2.18 18.23
N ILE A 28 4.31 2.02 16.99
CA ILE A 28 4.74 0.71 16.49
C ILE A 28 5.99 0.34 17.26
N THR A 29 5.79 -0.37 18.37
CA THR A 29 6.76 -0.67 19.42
C THR A 29 7.97 -1.45 18.95
N MET A 30 7.98 -1.92 17.70
CA MET A 30 9.09 -2.66 17.11
C MET A 30 10.06 -1.83 16.30
N ILE A 31 9.87 -0.50 16.23
CA ILE A 31 10.70 0.43 15.46
C ILE A 31 11.14 1.57 16.38
N ALA A 32 12.44 1.71 16.60
CA ALA A 32 13.05 2.91 17.15
C ALA A 32 13.92 3.60 16.10
N VAL A 33 13.82 4.93 16.03
CA VAL A 33 14.71 5.76 15.24
C VAL A 33 15.59 6.54 16.20
N THR A 34 16.90 6.30 16.15
CA THR A 34 17.91 7.00 16.95
C THR A 34 18.68 7.99 16.09
N ASP A 35 19.65 8.69 16.69
CA ASP A 35 20.50 9.64 15.98
C ASP A 35 21.44 8.97 14.95
N GLY A 36 21.69 7.66 15.09
CA GLY A 36 22.66 6.93 14.26
C GLY A 36 22.09 5.76 13.46
N ALA A 37 20.92 5.24 13.84
CA ALA A 37 20.35 4.06 13.19
C ALA A 37 18.81 3.99 13.34
N VAL A 38 18.19 3.16 12.50
CA VAL A 38 16.89 2.58 12.79
C VAL A 38 17.11 1.21 13.41
N GLU A 39 16.52 0.99 14.58
CA GLU A 39 16.54 -0.27 15.29
C GLU A 39 15.19 -0.96 15.15
N VAL A 40 15.21 -2.23 14.77
CA VAL A 40 14.00 -3.07 14.73
C VAL A 40 14.20 -4.34 15.55
N TRP A 41 13.12 -4.82 16.16
CA TRP A 41 13.13 -6.07 16.93
C TRP A 41 11.80 -6.81 16.74
N PRO A 42 11.74 -8.12 17.03
CA PRO A 42 10.47 -8.83 16.97
C PRO A 42 9.57 -8.41 18.13
N ASP A 43 8.44 -7.79 17.82
CA ASP A 43 7.34 -7.54 18.75
C ASP A 43 5.99 -7.71 18.05
N ARG A 44 4.93 -8.02 18.81
CA ARG A 44 3.57 -8.17 18.28
C ARG A 44 2.90 -6.80 18.17
N ILE A 45 2.27 -6.57 17.01
CA ILE A 45 1.39 -5.42 16.80
C ILE A 45 -0.04 -5.93 16.94
N HIS A 46 -0.77 -5.44 17.93
CA HIS A 46 -2.13 -5.91 18.25
C HIS A 46 -3.24 -5.11 17.55
N HIS A 47 -2.87 -4.10 16.76
CA HIS A 47 -3.80 -3.21 16.09
C HIS A 47 -3.65 -3.36 14.57
N ASP A 48 -4.69 -3.87 13.91
CA ASP A 48 -4.61 -4.26 12.49
C ASP A 48 -4.13 -3.15 11.55
N THR A 49 -4.53 -1.88 11.78
CA THR A 49 -4.06 -0.76 10.95
C THR A 49 -2.61 -0.40 11.24
N LEU A 50 -2.15 -0.52 12.50
CA LEU A 50 -0.73 -0.33 12.83
C LEU A 50 0.11 -1.47 12.29
N GLU A 51 -0.43 -2.69 12.23
CA GLU A 51 0.23 -3.81 11.59
C GLU A 51 0.38 -3.56 10.08
N ALA A 52 -0.66 -3.03 9.43
CA ALA A 52 -0.60 -2.63 8.04
C ALA A 52 0.42 -1.51 7.78
N VAL A 53 0.51 -0.50 8.66
CA VAL A 53 1.57 0.53 8.61
C VAL A 53 2.95 -0.14 8.77
N GLY A 54 3.10 -1.05 9.74
CA GLY A 54 4.33 -1.80 9.97
C GLY A 54 4.77 -2.63 8.76
N VAL A 55 3.84 -3.29 8.07
CA VAL A 55 4.10 -4.01 6.82
C VAL A 55 4.67 -3.07 5.76
N LEU A 56 4.02 -1.92 5.54
CA LEU A 56 4.45 -0.94 4.54
C LEU A 56 5.84 -0.37 4.85
N THR A 57 6.08 0.03 6.10
CA THR A 57 7.33 0.66 6.50
C THR A 57 8.50 -0.33 6.58
N LEU A 58 8.27 -1.55 7.09
CA LEU A 58 9.33 -2.55 7.17
C LEU A 58 9.66 -3.14 5.81
N ALA A 59 8.69 -3.35 4.91
CA ALA A 59 8.99 -3.77 3.54
C ALA A 59 9.79 -2.70 2.76
N ALA A 60 9.61 -1.42 3.09
CA ALA A 60 10.39 -0.30 2.55
C ALA A 60 11.82 -0.24 3.12
N LEU A 61 12.03 -0.71 4.35
CA LEU A 61 13.34 -0.81 4.97
C LEU A 61 14.08 -2.06 4.48
N ASP A 62 13.54 -3.22 4.83
CA ASP A 62 14.12 -4.54 4.61
C ASP A 62 13.00 -5.57 4.32
N GLU A 63 12.91 -5.97 3.06
CA GLU A 63 11.90 -6.93 2.60
C GLU A 63 12.08 -8.32 3.23
N GLU A 64 13.32 -8.75 3.46
CA GLU A 64 13.59 -10.08 4.01
C GLU A 64 13.14 -10.13 5.48
N TYR A 65 13.50 -9.11 6.26
CA TYR A 65 13.01 -8.96 7.62
C TYR A 65 11.49 -8.86 7.68
N ALA A 66 10.87 -8.04 6.81
CA ALA A 66 9.42 -7.90 6.75
C ALA A 66 8.74 -9.24 6.42
N ARG A 67 9.30 -10.06 5.53
CA ARG A 67 8.76 -11.39 5.18
C ARG A 67 8.81 -12.35 6.36
N LEU A 68 9.87 -12.30 7.15
CA LEU A 68 10.00 -13.10 8.38
C LEU A 68 8.98 -12.65 9.44
N ARG A 69 8.72 -11.34 9.53
CA ARG A 69 7.82 -10.77 10.54
C ARG A 69 6.34 -10.91 10.21
N PHE A 70 5.98 -10.67 8.95
CA PHE A 70 4.60 -10.70 8.47
C PHE A 70 4.49 -11.88 7.50
N PRO A 71 4.23 -13.09 8.03
CA PRO A 71 4.29 -14.30 7.24
C PRO A 71 3.41 -14.16 6.00
N ALA A 72 3.93 -14.68 4.89
CA ALA A 72 3.29 -14.63 3.58
C ALA A 72 2.05 -15.52 3.54
N GLU A 73 0.97 -15.07 4.19
CA GLU A 73 -0.34 -15.65 3.98
C GLU A 73 -0.76 -15.36 2.54
N PRO A 74 -1.10 -16.39 1.74
CA PRO A 74 -1.69 -16.15 0.44
C PRO A 74 -2.91 -15.26 0.67
N TYR A 75 -3.04 -14.20 -0.12
CA TYR A 75 -4.11 -13.19 -0.03
C TYR A 75 -3.90 -12.04 0.98
N SER A 76 -2.78 -11.96 1.70
CA SER A 76 -2.55 -10.85 2.65
C SER A 76 -2.44 -9.46 1.99
N LEU A 77 -2.20 -9.37 0.68
CA LEU A 77 -2.33 -8.10 -0.06
C LEU A 77 -3.76 -7.54 0.05
N GLY A 78 -4.78 -8.39 -0.02
CA GLY A 78 -6.17 -7.97 0.13
C GLY A 78 -6.48 -7.45 1.54
N TRP A 79 -5.90 -8.08 2.55
CA TRP A 79 -5.96 -7.59 3.94
C TRP A 79 -5.25 -6.23 4.08
N LEU A 80 -4.08 -6.05 3.48
CA LEU A 80 -3.35 -4.78 3.56
C LEU A 80 -4.18 -3.63 2.97
N VAL A 81 -4.77 -3.85 1.78
CA VAL A 81 -5.63 -2.85 1.14
C VAL A 81 -6.88 -2.60 1.98
N ASP A 82 -7.47 -3.64 2.57
CA ASP A 82 -8.63 -3.52 3.47
C ASP A 82 -8.33 -2.61 4.66
N LYS A 83 -7.16 -2.79 5.30
CA LYS A 83 -6.73 -1.96 6.44
C LYS A 83 -6.33 -0.56 6.03
N ALA A 84 -5.75 -0.37 4.84
CA ALA A 84 -5.40 0.96 4.34
C ALA A 84 -6.63 1.88 4.17
N MET A 85 -7.79 1.32 3.84
CA MET A 85 -9.05 2.10 3.79
C MET A 85 -9.49 2.65 5.15
N CYS A 86 -9.01 2.04 6.24
CA CYS A 86 -9.31 2.43 7.61
C CYS A 86 -8.31 3.40 8.21
N PHE A 87 -7.24 3.78 7.48
CA PHE A 87 -6.23 4.66 8.04
C PHE A 87 -6.78 6.01 8.47
N ASP A 88 -6.41 6.43 9.67
CA ASP A 88 -6.60 7.78 10.16
C ASP A 88 -5.54 8.73 9.57
N HIS A 89 -5.66 10.03 9.86
CA HIS A 89 -4.74 11.03 9.32
C HIS A 89 -3.27 10.80 9.75
N ARG A 90 -3.04 10.27 10.95
CA ARG A 90 -1.69 10.01 11.48
C ARG A 90 -1.08 8.80 10.77
N GLU A 91 -1.85 7.74 10.59
CA GLU A 91 -1.46 6.53 9.85
C GLU A 91 -1.16 6.83 8.38
N GLN A 92 -2.00 7.65 7.73
CA GLN A 92 -1.75 8.12 6.37
C GLN A 92 -0.43 8.90 6.29
N THR A 93 -0.18 9.82 7.23
CA THR A 93 1.07 10.62 7.29
C THR A 93 2.30 9.74 7.44
N ALA A 94 2.21 8.70 8.27
CA ALA A 94 3.32 7.79 8.53
C ALA A 94 3.74 6.97 7.31
N ILE A 95 2.90 6.80 6.29
CA ILE A 95 3.25 5.99 5.11
C ILE A 95 3.93 6.84 4.03
N VAL A 96 3.51 8.09 3.86
CA VAL A 96 4.02 8.97 2.79
C VAL A 96 5.29 9.73 3.18
N GLY A 97 5.69 9.68 4.45
CA GLY A 97 6.81 10.49 4.96
C GLY A 97 6.59 12.01 4.81
N SER A 98 5.36 12.42 4.53
CA SER A 98 4.93 13.78 4.25
C SER A 98 3.49 13.96 4.77
N VAL A 99 3.16 15.18 5.16
CA VAL A 99 1.82 15.53 5.65
C VAL A 99 0.84 15.37 4.48
N PRO A 100 -0.21 14.52 4.57
CA PRO A 100 -1.24 14.42 3.56
C PRO A 100 -1.86 15.80 3.33
N PRO A 101 -2.34 16.13 2.13
CA PRO A 101 -3.00 17.41 1.86
C PRO A 101 -4.04 17.73 2.93
N ALA A 102 -3.95 18.93 3.53
CA ALA A 102 -4.85 19.34 4.59
C ALA A 102 -6.30 19.33 4.08
N GLY A 103 -7.14 18.50 4.69
CA GLY A 103 -8.55 18.42 4.37
C GLY A 103 -9.14 17.07 4.78
N PHE A 104 -10.32 17.10 5.39
CA PHE A 104 -11.15 15.90 5.49
C PHE A 104 -11.30 15.31 4.09
N ARG A 105 -11.11 13.99 3.96
CA ARG A 105 -11.57 13.03 2.92
C ARG A 105 -12.05 13.60 1.57
N GLY A 106 -12.93 14.60 1.54
CA GLY A 106 -13.29 15.39 0.36
C GLY A 106 -12.14 16.12 -0.36
N GLY A 107 -11.19 16.72 0.37
CA GLY A 107 -10.08 17.50 -0.22
C GLY A 107 -9.04 16.65 -0.95
N THR A 108 -8.89 15.38 -0.58
CA THR A 108 -7.95 14.44 -1.19
C THR A 108 -8.53 13.72 -2.41
N ARG A 109 -9.86 13.80 -2.65
CA ARG A 109 -10.53 13.10 -3.77
C ARG A 109 -10.00 13.49 -5.15
N PRO A 110 -9.80 14.78 -5.49
CA PRO A 110 -9.29 15.14 -6.82
C PRO A 110 -7.86 14.64 -7.03
N HIS A 111 -7.02 14.69 -5.99
CA HIS A 111 -5.66 14.18 -6.02
C HIS A 111 -5.63 12.66 -6.17
N PHE A 112 -6.45 11.96 -5.40
CA PHE A 112 -6.59 10.51 -5.52
C PHE A 112 -7.06 10.10 -6.92
N SER A 113 -8.09 10.76 -7.45
CA SER A 113 -8.67 10.45 -8.76
C SER A 113 -7.65 10.71 -9.88
N ALA A 114 -6.93 11.83 -9.84
CA ALA A 114 -5.86 12.13 -10.78
C ALA A 114 -4.70 11.12 -10.70
N SER A 115 -4.31 10.70 -9.50
CA SER A 115 -3.30 9.64 -9.32
C SER A 115 -3.79 8.30 -9.84
N ALA A 116 -5.04 7.92 -9.57
CA ALA A 116 -5.63 6.69 -10.08
C ALA A 116 -5.66 6.69 -11.62
N ASP A 117 -6.08 7.79 -12.24
CA ASP A 117 -6.10 7.94 -13.71
C ASP A 117 -4.68 7.81 -14.30
N ARG A 118 -3.71 8.53 -13.73
CA ARG A 118 -2.30 8.45 -14.17
C ARG A 118 -1.78 7.02 -14.10
N ILE A 119 -2.05 6.32 -13.00
CA ILE A 119 -1.61 4.94 -12.78
C ILE A 119 -2.27 3.99 -13.79
N ILE A 120 -3.56 4.17 -14.05
CA ILE A 120 -4.30 3.37 -15.04
C ILE A 120 -3.70 3.53 -16.43
N GLU A 121 -3.36 4.77 -16.81
CA GLU A 121 -2.72 5.06 -18.09
C GLU A 121 -1.30 4.48 -18.17
N GLN A 122 -0.46 4.75 -17.17
CA GLN A 122 0.93 4.29 -17.12
C GLN A 122 1.05 2.76 -17.12
N GLN A 123 0.13 2.06 -16.45
CA GLN A 123 0.13 0.60 -16.36
C GLN A 123 -0.71 -0.07 -17.46
N GLY A 124 -1.28 0.70 -18.39
CA GLY A 124 -2.10 0.17 -19.49
C GLY A 124 -3.36 -0.57 -19.01
N LEU A 125 -3.95 -0.11 -17.90
CA LEU A 125 -5.10 -0.75 -17.25
C LEU A 125 -6.45 -0.22 -17.74
N SER A 126 -6.49 0.71 -18.69
CA SER A 126 -7.72 1.41 -19.11
C SER A 126 -8.86 0.47 -19.48
N GLY A 127 -8.56 -0.70 -20.06
CA GLY A 127 -9.57 -1.72 -20.39
C GLY A 127 -10.23 -2.40 -19.18
N LEU A 128 -9.69 -2.23 -17.97
CA LEU A 128 -10.23 -2.79 -16.72
C LEU A 128 -11.21 -1.87 -16.00
N TRP A 129 -11.36 -0.64 -16.50
CA TRP A 129 -12.12 0.40 -15.81
C TRP A 129 -13.08 1.09 -16.78
N ARG A 130 -14.27 1.41 -16.26
CA ARG A 130 -15.28 2.24 -16.93
C ARG A 130 -15.28 3.59 -16.24
N ARG A 131 -15.26 4.65 -17.04
CA ARG A 131 -15.50 6.01 -16.54
C ARG A 131 -16.99 6.27 -16.50
N SER A 132 -17.51 6.64 -15.34
CA SER A 132 -18.94 6.90 -15.13
C SER A 132 -19.15 8.04 -14.15
N GLY A 133 -20.16 8.89 -14.32
CA GLY A 133 -20.41 9.98 -13.36
C GLY A 133 -19.43 11.16 -13.46
N ARG A 134 -19.42 12.02 -12.43
CA ARG A 134 -18.66 13.28 -12.42
C ARG A 134 -17.22 13.02 -11.99
N SER A 135 -16.24 13.52 -12.74
CA SER A 135 -14.81 13.45 -12.41
C SER A 135 -14.51 14.02 -11.02
N GLY A 136 -13.58 13.39 -10.29
CA GLY A 136 -13.18 13.78 -8.94
C GLY A 136 -14.16 13.32 -7.86
N THR A 137 -15.00 12.32 -8.16
CA THR A 137 -15.98 11.74 -7.24
C THR A 137 -15.81 10.23 -7.16
N HIS A 138 -16.28 9.60 -6.10
CA HIS A 138 -16.24 8.13 -5.92
C HIS A 138 -16.87 7.30 -7.04
N CYS A 139 -17.68 7.93 -7.88
CA CYS A 139 -18.35 7.27 -8.98
C CYS A 139 -17.56 7.34 -10.29
N ASP A 140 -16.58 8.25 -10.39
CA ASP A 140 -15.88 8.60 -11.64
C ASP A 140 -15.24 7.41 -12.35
N LEU A 141 -14.82 6.43 -11.56
CA LEU A 141 -14.16 5.23 -12.00
C LEU A 141 -14.81 3.99 -11.39
N ARG A 142 -15.18 3.02 -12.23
CA ARG A 142 -15.74 1.73 -11.80
C ARG A 142 -14.99 0.58 -12.46
N PRO A 143 -14.66 -0.50 -11.73
CA PRO A 143 -14.08 -1.67 -12.38
C PRO A 143 -15.10 -2.28 -13.34
N ILE A 144 -14.62 -2.95 -14.40
CA ILE A 144 -15.46 -3.83 -15.23
C ILE A 144 -15.98 -5.03 -14.43
N ASP A 145 -16.75 -5.91 -15.07
CA ASP A 145 -17.24 -7.12 -14.43
C ASP A 145 -16.10 -8.02 -13.90
N LEU A 146 -16.40 -8.75 -12.82
CA LEU A 146 -15.44 -9.59 -12.10
C LEU A 146 -14.73 -10.61 -12.99
N GLU A 147 -15.45 -11.21 -13.94
CA GLU A 147 -14.91 -12.28 -14.78
C GLU A 147 -13.94 -11.74 -15.83
N ALA A 148 -14.29 -10.63 -16.48
CA ALA A 148 -13.41 -9.94 -17.41
C ALA A 148 -12.17 -9.39 -16.69
N TYR A 149 -12.34 -8.80 -15.50
CA TYR A 149 -11.23 -8.32 -14.68
C TYR A 149 -10.25 -9.45 -14.34
N ALA A 150 -10.75 -10.54 -13.78
CA ALA A 150 -9.95 -11.70 -13.42
C ALA A 150 -9.24 -12.31 -14.64
N ARG A 151 -9.93 -12.41 -15.79
CA ARG A 151 -9.35 -12.93 -17.04
C ARG A 151 -8.19 -12.07 -17.52
N ALA A 152 -8.37 -10.75 -17.56
CA ALA A 152 -7.34 -9.84 -18.01
C ALA A 152 -6.09 -9.88 -17.11
N LEU A 153 -6.28 -9.97 -15.78
CA LEU A 153 -5.15 -10.07 -14.84
C LEU A 153 -4.31 -11.34 -14.99
N ARG A 154 -4.88 -12.46 -15.47
CA ARG A 154 -4.12 -13.70 -15.69
C ARG A 154 -2.96 -13.54 -16.68
N HIS A 155 -3.12 -12.62 -17.64
CA HIS A 155 -2.13 -12.37 -18.68
C HIS A 155 -1.26 -11.12 -18.41
N ALA A 156 -1.57 -10.37 -17.36
CA ALA A 156 -0.79 -9.22 -16.93
C ALA A 156 0.50 -9.66 -16.21
N ASP A 157 1.57 -8.89 -16.37
CA ASP A 157 2.77 -8.99 -15.56
C ASP A 157 2.50 -8.69 -14.08
N SER A 158 3.46 -9.00 -13.21
CA SER A 158 3.29 -8.88 -11.76
C SER A 158 3.02 -7.44 -11.31
N VAL A 159 3.66 -6.43 -11.91
CA VAL A 159 3.47 -5.03 -11.51
C VAL A 159 2.06 -4.58 -11.85
N ARG A 160 1.64 -4.74 -13.10
CA ARG A 160 0.27 -4.39 -13.55
C ARG A 160 -0.78 -5.10 -12.72
N ARG A 161 -0.53 -6.36 -12.41
CA ARG A 161 -1.44 -7.19 -11.62
C ARG A 161 -1.56 -6.69 -10.17
N ILE A 162 -0.46 -6.38 -9.50
CA ILE A 162 -0.47 -5.83 -8.14
C ILE A 162 -1.17 -4.47 -8.13
N THR A 163 -0.79 -3.56 -9.02
CA THR A 163 -1.36 -2.22 -9.10
C THR A 163 -2.86 -2.25 -9.37
N ALA A 164 -3.31 -3.10 -10.31
CA ALA A 164 -4.72 -3.28 -10.59
C ALA A 164 -5.50 -3.80 -9.37
N LEU A 165 -4.94 -4.76 -8.62
CA LEU A 165 -5.56 -5.26 -7.39
C LEU A 165 -5.65 -4.20 -6.29
N VAL A 166 -4.60 -3.41 -6.07
CA VAL A 166 -4.60 -2.32 -5.08
C VAL A 166 -5.71 -1.33 -5.43
N LEU A 167 -5.77 -0.86 -6.67
CA LEU A 167 -6.85 0.02 -7.14
C LEU A 167 -8.23 -0.64 -7.00
N LEU A 168 -8.37 -1.91 -7.40
CA LEU A 168 -9.63 -2.64 -7.28
C LEU A 168 -10.11 -2.72 -5.83
N GLY A 169 -9.22 -2.95 -4.87
CA GLY A 169 -9.58 -3.02 -3.45
C GLY A 169 -10.10 -1.70 -2.92
N LEU A 170 -9.45 -0.59 -3.29
CA LEU A 170 -9.85 0.75 -2.87
C LEU A 170 -11.25 1.14 -3.41
N TYR A 171 -11.62 0.65 -4.60
CA TYR A 171 -12.95 0.90 -5.19
C TYR A 171 -13.99 -0.18 -4.86
N ASN A 172 -13.57 -1.43 -4.62
CA ASN A 172 -14.45 -2.57 -4.36
C ASN A 172 -13.69 -3.73 -3.67
N ALA A 173 -13.53 -3.63 -2.35
CA ALA A 173 -12.84 -4.63 -1.54
C ALA A 173 -13.43 -6.06 -1.66
N ASN A 174 -14.75 -6.19 -1.80
CA ASN A 174 -15.41 -7.49 -1.98
C ASN A 174 -14.99 -8.15 -3.30
N MET A 175 -14.95 -7.36 -4.38
CA MET A 175 -14.49 -7.82 -5.68
C MET A 175 -13.01 -8.17 -5.66
N LEU A 176 -12.16 -7.36 -4.99
CA LEU A 176 -10.75 -7.70 -4.78
C LEU A 176 -10.60 -9.07 -4.12
N ARG A 177 -11.31 -9.33 -3.01
CA ARG A 177 -11.25 -10.63 -2.31
C ARG A 177 -11.64 -11.78 -3.23
N ALA A 178 -12.65 -11.58 -4.10
CA ALA A 178 -13.09 -12.58 -5.06
C ALA A 178 -12.06 -12.83 -6.18
N VAL A 179 -11.43 -11.77 -6.71
CA VAL A 179 -10.35 -11.88 -7.72
C VAL A 179 -9.12 -12.54 -7.10
N ALA A 180 -8.65 -12.04 -5.94
CA ALA A 180 -7.47 -12.56 -5.25
C ALA A 180 -7.56 -14.07 -5.05
N LYS A 181 -8.68 -14.57 -4.49
CA LYS A 181 -8.93 -16.02 -4.31
C LYS A 181 -8.75 -16.84 -5.58
N ARG A 182 -9.16 -16.31 -6.74
CA ARG A 182 -9.20 -17.01 -8.04
C ARG A 182 -7.90 -16.91 -8.83
N THR A 183 -7.20 -15.77 -8.75
CA THR A 183 -6.10 -15.47 -9.68
C THR A 183 -4.79 -15.12 -9.00
N LEU A 184 -4.78 -14.82 -7.71
CA LEU A 184 -3.62 -14.19 -7.05
C LEU A 184 -3.45 -14.62 -5.59
N ARG A 185 -2.53 -15.56 -5.38
CA ARG A 185 -1.99 -15.96 -4.07
C ARG A 185 -0.73 -15.14 -3.74
N ILE A 186 -0.84 -13.81 -3.71
CA ILE A 186 0.30 -12.93 -3.42
C ILE A 186 0.18 -12.37 -2.00
N GLY A 187 1.29 -12.44 -1.25
CA GLY A 187 1.42 -11.82 0.05
C GLY A 187 1.66 -10.31 -0.07
N ALA A 188 1.33 -9.56 0.98
CA ALA A 188 1.53 -8.12 1.04
C ALA A 188 3.01 -7.73 0.85
N VAL A 189 3.92 -8.32 1.64
CA VAL A 189 5.36 -8.02 1.57
C VAL A 189 5.96 -8.38 0.21
N ASP A 190 5.57 -9.53 -0.37
CA ASP A 190 6.07 -9.93 -1.69
C ASP A 190 5.58 -9.00 -2.81
N ALA A 191 4.31 -8.56 -2.75
CA ALA A 191 3.78 -7.59 -3.68
C ALA A 191 4.53 -6.25 -3.59
N LEU A 192 4.77 -5.78 -2.37
CA LEU A 192 5.54 -4.58 -2.08
C LEU A 192 6.98 -4.68 -2.62
N GLY A 193 7.65 -5.81 -2.39
CA GLY A 193 8.98 -6.09 -2.92
C GLY A 193 9.06 -6.11 -4.45
N ILE A 194 8.07 -6.70 -5.12
CA ILE A 194 7.98 -6.70 -6.59
C ILE A 194 7.86 -5.27 -7.11
N LEU A 195 6.95 -4.47 -6.55
CA LEU A 195 6.78 -3.07 -6.96
C LEU A 195 8.09 -2.30 -6.81
N ARG A 196 8.75 -2.41 -5.65
CA ARG A 196 9.99 -1.69 -5.36
C ARG A 196 11.14 -2.05 -6.31
N ARG A 197 11.30 -3.33 -6.65
CA ARG A 197 12.40 -3.79 -7.53
C ARG A 197 12.15 -3.52 -9.01
N THR A 198 10.91 -3.70 -9.46
CA THR A 198 10.60 -3.74 -10.89
C THR A 198 10.12 -2.39 -11.44
N ALA A 199 9.49 -1.57 -10.60
CA ALA A 199 8.96 -0.26 -11.01
C ALA A 199 8.90 0.71 -9.81
N PRO A 200 9.99 1.44 -9.51
CA PRO A 200 10.03 2.41 -8.41
C PRO A 200 8.91 3.45 -8.45
N ASP A 201 8.47 3.84 -9.65
CA ASP A 201 7.33 4.74 -9.83
C ASP A 201 6.01 4.06 -9.42
N ALA A 202 5.82 2.78 -9.78
CA ALA A 202 4.63 2.01 -9.39
C ALA A 202 4.58 1.75 -7.88
N TRP A 203 5.73 1.65 -7.21
CA TRP A 203 5.85 1.63 -5.75
C TRP A 203 5.33 2.93 -5.14
N SER A 204 5.87 4.07 -5.59
CA SER A 204 5.46 5.41 -5.11
C SER A 204 3.96 5.63 -5.31
N ASP A 205 3.47 5.23 -6.48
CA ASP A 205 2.07 5.31 -6.86
C ASP A 205 1.16 4.45 -5.99
N ALA A 206 1.56 3.21 -5.70
CA ALA A 206 0.81 2.34 -4.81
C ALA A 206 0.77 2.88 -3.37
N LEU A 207 1.89 3.37 -2.85
CA LEU A 207 1.93 4.01 -1.52
C LEU A 207 1.03 5.23 -1.48
N MET A 208 1.07 6.07 -2.51
CA MET A 208 0.21 7.25 -2.62
C MET A 208 -1.27 6.88 -2.68
N LEU A 209 -1.66 5.85 -3.43
CA LEU A 209 -3.05 5.38 -3.46
C LEU A 209 -3.51 4.87 -2.09
N LEU A 210 -2.68 4.09 -1.40
CA LEU A 210 -3.00 3.53 -0.09
C LEU A 210 -3.09 4.62 0.98
N SER A 211 -2.22 5.63 0.92
CA SER A 211 -2.19 6.70 1.93
C SER A 211 -3.18 7.83 1.67
N HIS A 212 -3.57 8.07 0.42
CA HIS A 212 -4.50 9.15 0.06
C HIS A 212 -5.92 8.68 -0.22
N TYR A 213 -6.23 7.41 0.09
CA TYR A 213 -7.58 6.91 -0.09
C TYR A 213 -8.58 7.81 0.67
N PRO A 214 -9.49 8.49 -0.04
CA PRO A 214 -10.32 9.52 0.55
C PRO A 214 -11.47 8.93 1.36
N GLY A 215 -11.65 7.61 1.40
CA GLY A 215 -12.84 7.02 1.99
C GLY A 215 -14.10 7.28 1.17
N TRP A 216 -14.81 6.20 0.88
CA TRP A 216 -16.12 6.25 0.23
C TRP A 216 -17.21 5.82 1.20
#